data_AF-A0A960DZL7-F1
#
_entry.id   AF-A0A960DZL7-F1
#
_cell.length_a   1.000
_cell.length_b   1.000
_cell.length_c   1.000
_cell.angle_alpha   90.00
_cell.angle_beta   90.00
_cell.angle_gamma   90.00
#
_symmetry.space_group_name_H-M   'P 1'
#
loop_
_entity.id
_entity.type
_entity.pdbx_description
1 polymer ?
#
loop_
_entity_poly.entity_id
_entity_poly.type
_entity_poly.pdbx_seq_one_letter_code
_entity_poly.pdbx_strand_id
1 'polypeptide(L)'
;MDPAQHLATIRTETARVAALPIDSLEATVPALPDWTVERVVRHLGKVHQWVAGVLRLPAGASMDQVDTATLAGIPKGPACLEAYAASADDLIAAFEARDPGDPIATFVGDEHVRWWLRRQAHEVTVHRADAHDAVAAAGGAAPDPIEADIAADGIDEWARVFLSTRFAQRFGAFPADLAGRSIHLHGTDDPAPPDGAEWIIRFAEDPEGGVAVEAEHAKGDAAVRGPAADL
;
A
#
# COMPACT_ATOMS: atom_id res chain seq x y z
N MET A 1 -9.66 4.27 9.88
CA MET A 1 -10.19 2.97 9.45
C MET A 1 -9.81 1.92 10.47
N ASP A 2 -10.71 0.98 10.79
CA ASP A 2 -10.41 -0.07 11.77
C ASP A 2 -9.77 -1.33 11.13
N PRO A 3 -9.12 -2.19 11.94
CA PRO A 3 -8.46 -3.39 11.42
C PRO A 3 -9.40 -4.38 10.69
N ALA A 4 -10.69 -4.39 11.01
CA ALA A 4 -11.66 -5.27 10.35
C ALA A 4 -11.97 -4.78 8.93
N GLN A 5 -12.07 -3.46 8.73
CA GLN A 5 -12.19 -2.83 7.42
C GLN A 5 -10.95 -3.09 6.56
N HIS A 6 -9.74 -3.02 7.15
CA HIS A 6 -8.50 -3.40 6.44
C HIS A 6 -8.52 -4.85 5.99
N LEU A 7 -8.91 -5.79 6.85
CA LEU A 7 -8.98 -7.20 6.49
C LEU A 7 -10.04 -7.48 5.40
N ALA A 8 -11.19 -6.81 5.46
CA ALA A 8 -12.22 -6.90 4.42
C ALA A 8 -11.72 -6.38 3.07
N THR A 9 -10.94 -5.30 3.08
CA THR A 9 -10.27 -4.77 1.88
C THR A 9 -9.28 -5.76 1.31
N ILE A 10 -8.41 -6.35 2.16
CA ILE A 10 -7.46 -7.37 1.71
C ILE A 10 -8.17 -8.50 0.99
N ARG A 11 -9.29 -9.02 1.52
CA ARG A 11 -10.07 -10.08 0.84
C ARG A 11 -10.61 -9.65 -0.50
N THR A 12 -11.17 -8.45 -0.58
CA THR A 12 -11.79 -7.93 -1.80
C THR A 12 -10.74 -7.70 -2.89
N GLU A 13 -9.67 -7.02 -2.56
CA GLU A 13 -8.63 -6.64 -3.50
C GLU A 13 -7.78 -7.83 -3.94
N THR A 14 -7.45 -8.77 -3.04
CA THR A 14 -6.74 -9.99 -3.44
C THR A 14 -7.59 -10.86 -4.35
N ALA A 15 -8.90 -10.97 -4.10
CA ALA A 15 -9.81 -11.68 -5.02
C ALA A 15 -9.86 -11.01 -6.41
N ARG A 16 -9.88 -9.67 -6.46
CA ARG A 16 -9.83 -8.91 -7.73
C ARG A 16 -8.55 -9.16 -8.51
N VAL A 17 -7.38 -9.17 -7.84
CA VAL A 17 -6.10 -9.49 -8.49
C VAL A 17 -6.05 -10.94 -8.96
N ALA A 18 -6.55 -11.89 -8.17
CA ALA A 18 -6.59 -13.30 -8.55
C ALA A 18 -7.50 -13.58 -9.75
N ALA A 19 -8.50 -12.72 -9.98
CA ALA A 19 -9.46 -12.83 -11.08
C ALA A 19 -8.98 -12.15 -12.39
N LEU A 20 -7.77 -11.58 -12.43
CA LEU A 20 -7.23 -10.96 -13.64
C LEU A 20 -7.18 -11.95 -14.81
N PRO A 21 -7.48 -11.52 -16.05
CA PRO A 21 -7.43 -12.39 -17.22
C PRO A 21 -6.02 -12.91 -17.49
N ILE A 22 -5.89 -14.21 -17.83
CA ILE A 22 -4.59 -14.82 -18.16
C ILE A 22 -3.93 -14.13 -19.38
N ASP A 23 -4.73 -13.69 -20.35
CA ASP A 23 -4.26 -13.00 -21.55
C ASP A 23 -3.83 -11.55 -21.28
N SER A 24 -4.09 -10.99 -20.10
CA SER A 24 -3.60 -9.66 -19.71
C SER A 24 -2.23 -9.68 -19.04
N LEU A 25 -1.63 -10.85 -18.78
CA LEU A 25 -0.39 -10.99 -18.00
C LEU A 25 0.82 -10.24 -18.60
N GLU A 26 0.85 -10.04 -19.91
CA GLU A 26 1.92 -9.31 -20.61
C GLU A 26 1.64 -7.81 -20.74
N ALA A 27 0.45 -7.33 -20.36
CA ALA A 27 0.10 -5.92 -20.43
C ALA A 27 1.03 -5.09 -19.54
N THR A 28 1.56 -3.99 -20.08
CA THR A 28 2.49 -3.09 -19.39
C THR A 28 1.74 -2.10 -18.50
N VAL A 29 2.22 -1.92 -17.28
CA VAL A 29 1.65 -0.96 -16.31
C VAL A 29 2.02 0.47 -16.73
N PRO A 30 1.05 1.37 -16.98
CA PRO A 30 1.34 2.73 -17.44
C PRO A 30 2.22 3.54 -16.49
N ALA A 31 1.98 3.45 -15.18
CA ALA A 31 2.74 4.17 -14.15
C ALA A 31 4.13 3.55 -13.88
N LEU A 32 4.32 2.27 -14.25
CA LEU A 32 5.54 1.51 -14.02
C LEU A 32 5.92 0.75 -15.31
N PRO A 33 6.50 1.42 -16.33
CA PRO A 33 6.71 0.81 -17.65
C PRO A 33 7.60 -0.45 -17.67
N ASP A 34 8.40 -0.66 -16.62
CA ASP A 34 9.21 -1.88 -16.45
C ASP A 34 8.42 -3.07 -15.87
N TRP A 35 7.14 -2.88 -15.57
CA TRP A 35 6.26 -3.88 -14.96
C TRP A 35 5.16 -4.32 -15.94
N THR A 36 4.95 -5.63 -15.95
CA THR A 36 3.76 -6.25 -16.56
C THR A 36 2.78 -6.65 -15.47
N VAL A 37 1.54 -6.97 -15.84
CA VAL A 37 0.55 -7.54 -14.92
C VAL A 37 1.10 -8.80 -14.23
N GLU A 38 1.79 -9.69 -14.95
CA GLU A 38 2.48 -10.84 -14.33
C GLU A 38 3.45 -10.39 -13.24
N ARG A 39 4.25 -9.36 -13.49
CA ARG A 39 5.21 -8.85 -12.51
C ARG A 39 4.50 -8.31 -11.26
N VAL A 40 3.37 -7.62 -11.43
CA VAL A 40 2.54 -7.15 -10.31
C VAL A 40 2.02 -8.32 -9.48
N VAL A 41 1.35 -9.30 -10.10
CA VAL A 41 0.80 -10.49 -9.42
C VAL A 41 1.90 -11.24 -8.66
N ARG A 42 3.05 -11.45 -9.30
CA ARG A 42 4.18 -12.15 -8.68
C ARG A 42 4.84 -11.37 -7.56
N HIS A 43 4.87 -10.03 -7.65
CA HIS A 43 5.34 -9.16 -6.57
C HIS A 43 4.43 -9.29 -5.36
N LEU A 44 3.12 -9.08 -5.55
CA LEU A 44 2.13 -9.19 -4.48
C LEU A 44 2.18 -10.54 -3.78
N GLY A 45 2.19 -11.65 -4.54
CA GLY A 45 2.25 -12.99 -3.94
C GLY A 45 3.51 -13.22 -3.11
N LYS A 46 4.66 -12.69 -3.51
CA LYS A 46 5.89 -12.78 -2.70
C LYS A 46 5.80 -11.95 -1.42
N VAL A 47 5.23 -10.74 -1.51
CA VAL A 47 5.00 -9.88 -0.35
C VAL A 47 4.06 -10.56 0.63
N HIS A 48 2.94 -11.13 0.16
CA HIS A 48 1.99 -11.86 0.98
C HIS A 48 2.63 -13.08 1.67
N GLN A 49 3.40 -13.91 0.95
CA GLN A 49 4.16 -15.01 1.53
C GLN A 49 5.11 -14.54 2.64
N TRP A 50 5.83 -13.44 2.40
CA TRP A 50 6.78 -12.92 3.38
C TRP A 50 6.08 -12.34 4.62
N VAL A 51 5.01 -11.57 4.46
CA VAL A 51 4.23 -11.02 5.60
C VAL A 51 3.54 -12.14 6.39
N ALA A 52 3.00 -13.17 5.72
CA ALA A 52 2.48 -14.35 6.41
C ALA A 52 3.57 -15.04 7.25
N GLY A 53 4.81 -15.07 6.75
CA GLY A 53 5.99 -15.51 7.50
C GLY A 53 6.26 -14.62 8.73
N VAL A 54 6.23 -13.29 8.57
CA VAL A 54 6.40 -12.33 9.68
C VAL A 54 5.34 -12.58 10.76
N LEU A 55 4.06 -12.72 10.39
CA LEU A 55 2.95 -12.94 11.32
C LEU A 55 3.08 -14.25 12.13
N ARG A 56 3.84 -15.23 11.62
CA ARG A 56 4.11 -16.51 12.30
C ARG A 56 5.35 -16.47 13.19
N LEU A 57 6.12 -15.37 13.18
CA LEU A 57 7.23 -15.21 14.09
C LEU A 57 6.76 -15.08 15.55
N PRO A 58 7.57 -15.53 16.53
CA PRO A 58 7.28 -15.30 17.94
C PRO A 58 7.40 -13.81 18.27
N ALA A 59 6.72 -13.37 19.33
CA ALA A 59 6.82 -11.99 19.81
C ALA A 59 8.28 -11.62 20.13
N GLY A 60 8.70 -10.43 19.71
CA GLY A 60 10.07 -9.93 19.87
C GLY A 60 11.09 -10.47 18.86
N ALA A 61 10.68 -11.36 17.94
CA ALA A 61 11.52 -11.72 16.80
C ALA A 61 11.66 -10.56 15.81
N SER A 62 12.82 -10.47 15.17
CA SER A 62 13.08 -9.53 14.09
C SER A 62 12.57 -10.08 12.76
N MET A 63 12.14 -9.20 11.85
CA MET A 63 11.61 -9.59 10.53
C MET A 63 12.65 -10.31 9.64
N ASP A 64 13.95 -10.07 9.87
CA ASP A 64 15.02 -10.77 9.16
C ASP A 64 15.13 -12.26 9.52
N GLN A 65 14.40 -12.70 10.55
CA GLN A 65 14.30 -14.10 10.95
C GLN A 65 13.27 -14.90 10.14
N VAL A 66 12.54 -14.27 9.21
CA VAL A 66 11.72 -15.01 8.23
C VAL A 66 12.65 -15.80 7.31
N ASP A 67 12.55 -17.13 7.34
CA ASP A 67 13.32 -18.00 6.45
C ASP A 67 12.78 -17.94 5.03
N THR A 68 13.29 -16.97 4.27
CA THR A 68 12.90 -16.74 2.87
C THR A 68 13.19 -17.93 1.94
N ALA A 69 14.08 -18.85 2.32
CA ALA A 69 14.36 -20.06 1.54
C ALA A 69 13.22 -21.08 1.59
N THR A 70 12.34 -20.97 2.58
CA THR A 70 11.15 -21.84 2.72
C THR A 70 9.91 -21.32 2.00
N LEU A 71 9.94 -20.07 1.52
CA LEU A 71 8.82 -19.49 0.78
C LEU A 71 8.72 -20.14 -0.60
N ALA A 72 7.51 -20.60 -0.96
CA ALA A 72 7.27 -21.31 -2.22
C ALA A 72 7.60 -20.45 -3.46
N GLY A 73 7.54 -19.13 -3.32
CA GLY A 73 7.65 -18.18 -4.42
C GLY A 73 6.39 -18.20 -5.30
N ILE A 74 6.43 -17.39 -6.37
CA ILE A 74 5.36 -17.31 -7.36
C ILE A 74 5.94 -17.67 -8.74
N PRO A 75 5.42 -18.71 -9.42
CA PRO A 75 5.90 -19.14 -10.73
C PRO A 75 5.70 -18.04 -11.78
N LYS A 76 6.33 -18.21 -12.94
CA LYS A 76 6.11 -17.34 -14.11
C LYS A 76 4.94 -17.83 -14.94
N GLY A 77 4.40 -16.95 -15.79
CA GLY A 77 3.31 -17.27 -16.70
C GLY A 77 1.98 -17.55 -16.00
N PRO A 78 1.01 -18.20 -16.68
CA PRO A 78 -0.37 -18.33 -16.21
C PRO A 78 -0.55 -18.93 -14.81
N ALA A 79 0.34 -19.83 -14.40
CA ALA A 79 0.32 -20.45 -13.07
C ALA A 79 0.55 -19.45 -11.91
N CYS A 80 1.00 -18.22 -12.20
CA CYS A 80 1.19 -17.19 -11.19
C CYS A 80 -0.11 -16.77 -10.50
N LEU A 81 -1.25 -16.79 -11.20
CA LEU A 81 -2.55 -16.37 -10.64
C LEU A 81 -3.06 -17.35 -9.58
N GLU A 82 -2.98 -18.66 -9.86
CA GLU A 82 -3.35 -19.70 -8.90
C GLU A 82 -2.42 -19.67 -7.67
N ALA A 83 -1.11 -19.54 -7.89
CA ALA A 83 -0.15 -19.44 -6.80
C ALA A 83 -0.32 -18.15 -5.98
N TYR A 84 -0.70 -17.05 -6.62
CA TYR A 84 -1.05 -15.79 -5.96
C TYR A 84 -2.28 -15.95 -5.08
N ALA A 85 -3.36 -16.57 -5.60
CA ALA A 85 -4.58 -16.82 -4.84
C ALA A 85 -4.29 -17.64 -3.57
N ALA A 86 -3.51 -18.72 -3.70
CA ALA A 86 -3.09 -19.53 -2.54
C ALA A 86 -2.26 -18.71 -1.52
N SER A 87 -1.43 -17.78 -2.00
CA SER A 87 -0.68 -16.89 -1.12
C SER A 87 -1.56 -15.86 -0.41
N ALA A 88 -2.60 -15.36 -1.08
CA ALA A 88 -3.56 -14.43 -0.48
C ALA A 88 -4.37 -15.13 0.61
N ASP A 89 -4.84 -16.35 0.35
CA ASP A 89 -5.55 -17.18 1.33
C ASP A 89 -4.69 -17.44 2.57
N ASP A 90 -3.41 -17.77 2.40
CA ASP A 90 -2.49 -17.99 3.52
C ASP A 90 -2.24 -16.72 4.35
N LEU A 91 -2.10 -15.56 3.68
CA LEU A 91 -1.94 -14.27 4.36
C LEU A 91 -3.19 -13.93 5.18
N ILE A 92 -4.38 -14.11 4.59
CA ILE A 92 -5.66 -13.85 5.26
C ILE A 92 -5.80 -14.77 6.50
N ALA A 93 -5.50 -16.06 6.35
CA ALA A 93 -5.53 -17.00 7.47
C ALA A 93 -4.52 -16.63 8.57
N ALA A 94 -3.32 -16.15 8.21
CA ALA A 94 -2.32 -15.69 9.17
C ALA A 94 -2.79 -14.46 9.96
N PHE A 95 -3.53 -13.55 9.33
CA PHE A 95 -4.16 -12.42 10.03
C PHE A 95 -5.30 -12.87 10.95
N GLU A 96 -6.18 -13.76 10.49
CA GLU A 96 -7.29 -14.29 11.30
C GLU A 96 -6.82 -15.04 12.55
N ALA A 97 -5.60 -15.59 12.52
CA ALA A 97 -5.00 -16.31 13.64
C ALA A 97 -4.39 -15.39 14.72
N ARG A 98 -4.46 -14.07 14.55
CA ARG A 98 -3.83 -13.07 15.43
C ARG A 98 -4.83 -12.02 15.89
N ASP A 99 -4.64 -11.50 17.11
CA ASP A 99 -5.32 -10.28 17.52
C ASP A 99 -4.63 -9.06 16.87
N PRO A 100 -5.36 -8.05 16.35
CA PRO A 100 -4.76 -6.83 15.80
C PRO A 100 -3.86 -6.07 16.81
N GLY A 101 -4.06 -6.28 18.11
CA GLY A 101 -3.26 -5.78 19.21
C GLY A 101 -2.09 -6.68 19.63
N ASP A 102 -1.86 -7.81 18.96
CA ASP A 102 -0.68 -8.63 19.24
C ASP A 102 0.61 -7.90 18.81
N PRO A 103 1.69 -7.98 19.62
CA PRO A 103 2.97 -7.39 19.27
C PRO A 103 3.64 -8.16 18.12
N ILE A 104 4.16 -7.43 17.14
CA ILE A 104 4.86 -8.00 15.98
C ILE A 104 5.87 -6.98 15.43
N ALA A 105 7.00 -7.46 14.89
CA ALA A 105 7.96 -6.55 14.29
C ALA A 105 7.39 -5.90 13.01
N THR A 106 7.61 -4.59 12.89
CA THR A 106 7.32 -3.78 11.70
C THR A 106 8.57 -3.01 11.31
N PHE A 107 8.58 -2.40 10.12
CA PHE A 107 9.77 -1.68 9.67
C PHE A 107 9.81 -0.20 10.08
N VAL A 108 8.67 0.37 10.48
CA VAL A 108 8.53 1.75 10.96
C VAL A 108 7.28 1.82 11.84
N GLY A 109 7.38 2.54 12.96
CA GLY A 109 6.21 2.97 13.71
C GLY A 109 5.62 1.87 14.60
N ASP A 110 4.33 1.59 14.40
CA ASP A 110 3.54 0.75 15.29
C ASP A 110 3.95 -0.74 15.21
N GLU A 111 4.38 -1.33 16.31
CA GLU A 111 4.87 -2.72 16.40
C GLU A 111 3.75 -3.71 16.75
N HIS A 112 2.62 -3.63 16.05
CA HIS A 112 1.44 -4.49 16.27
C HIS A 112 0.84 -4.99 14.96
N VAL A 113 0.08 -6.09 15.01
CA VAL A 113 -0.52 -6.75 13.83
C VAL A 113 -1.39 -5.80 13.00
N ARG A 114 -2.12 -4.88 13.64
CA ARG A 114 -2.93 -3.85 12.95
C ARG A 114 -2.13 -3.02 11.94
N TRP A 115 -0.84 -2.83 12.16
CA TRP A 115 0.02 -2.11 11.22
C TRP A 115 0.21 -2.90 9.92
N TRP A 116 0.43 -4.23 10.01
CA TRP A 116 0.51 -5.09 8.83
C TRP A 116 -0.83 -5.22 8.11
N LEU A 117 -1.95 -5.23 8.84
CA LEU A 117 -3.29 -5.20 8.25
C LEU A 117 -3.47 -3.96 7.37
N ARG A 118 -3.21 -2.77 7.93
CA ARG A 118 -3.27 -1.50 7.17
C ARG A 118 -2.31 -1.53 5.98
N ARG A 119 -1.06 -1.90 6.20
CA ARG A 119 -0.03 -1.91 5.15
C ARG A 119 -0.36 -2.87 4.01
N GLN A 120 -0.87 -4.07 4.32
CA GLN A 120 -1.25 -5.04 3.28
C GLN A 120 -2.53 -4.62 2.55
N ALA A 121 -3.49 -3.96 3.21
CA ALA A 121 -4.65 -3.40 2.53
C ALA A 121 -4.24 -2.37 1.47
N HIS A 122 -3.32 -1.45 1.80
CA HIS A 122 -2.83 -0.47 0.82
C HIS A 122 -1.92 -1.09 -0.24
N GLU A 123 -1.05 -2.04 0.11
CA GLU A 123 -0.20 -2.75 -0.86
C GLU A 123 -1.03 -3.39 -1.97
N VAL A 124 -2.06 -4.15 -1.60
CA VAL A 124 -2.89 -4.82 -2.60
C VAL A 124 -3.78 -3.82 -3.34
N THR A 125 -4.32 -2.80 -2.68
CA THR A 125 -5.20 -1.81 -3.33
C THR A 125 -4.47 -1.04 -4.44
N VAL A 126 -3.25 -0.56 -4.17
CA VAL A 126 -2.44 0.19 -5.14
C VAL A 126 -2.03 -0.70 -6.31
N HIS A 127 -1.51 -1.89 -6.03
CA HIS A 127 -1.06 -2.79 -7.10
C HIS A 127 -2.23 -3.44 -7.88
N ARG A 128 -3.40 -3.56 -7.27
CA ARG A 128 -4.63 -3.90 -7.99
C ARG A 128 -5.01 -2.78 -8.97
N ALA A 129 -4.75 -1.51 -8.63
CA ALA A 129 -4.91 -0.38 -9.56
C ALA A 129 -3.92 -0.50 -10.72
N ASP A 130 -2.63 -0.66 -10.42
CA ASP A 130 -1.57 -0.83 -11.42
C ASP A 130 -1.90 -1.91 -12.45
N ALA A 131 -2.37 -3.07 -11.96
CA ALA A 131 -2.72 -4.19 -12.82
C ALA A 131 -3.94 -3.91 -13.69
N HIS A 132 -5.01 -3.33 -13.13
CA HIS A 132 -6.21 -3.00 -13.89
C HIS A 132 -6.01 -1.86 -14.88
N ASP A 133 -5.18 -0.87 -14.55
CA ASP A 133 -4.81 0.19 -15.50
C ASP A 133 -4.05 -0.39 -16.69
N ALA A 134 -3.18 -1.38 -16.47
CA ALA A 134 -2.53 -2.13 -17.55
C ALA A 134 -3.56 -2.89 -18.41
N VAL A 135 -4.54 -3.56 -17.78
CA VAL A 135 -5.62 -4.26 -18.48
C VAL A 135 -6.45 -3.28 -19.32
N ALA A 136 -6.85 -2.15 -18.74
CA ALA A 136 -7.63 -1.11 -19.41
C ALA A 136 -6.87 -0.51 -20.60
N ALA A 137 -5.58 -0.20 -20.42
CA ALA A 137 -4.72 0.32 -21.49
C ALA A 137 -4.56 -0.69 -22.65
N ALA A 138 -4.66 -1.99 -22.37
CA ALA A 138 -4.66 -3.06 -23.38
C ALA A 138 -6.04 -3.34 -24.01
N GLY A 139 -7.06 -2.54 -23.68
CA GLY A 139 -8.43 -2.66 -24.22
C GLY A 139 -9.38 -3.53 -23.40
N GLY A 140 -8.99 -3.91 -22.18
CA GLY A 140 -9.84 -4.61 -21.22
C GLY A 140 -10.73 -3.67 -20.40
N ALA A 141 -11.29 -4.20 -19.30
CA ALA A 141 -12.15 -3.43 -18.41
C ALA A 141 -11.35 -2.38 -17.61
N ALA A 142 -11.98 -1.24 -17.33
CA ALA A 142 -11.47 -0.23 -16.42
C ALA A 142 -11.39 -0.77 -14.98
N PRO A 143 -10.49 -0.24 -14.13
CA PRO A 143 -10.46 -0.57 -12.71
C PRO A 143 -11.80 -0.24 -12.04
N ASP A 144 -12.22 -1.10 -11.10
CA ASP A 144 -13.19 -0.70 -10.10
C ASP A 144 -12.65 0.50 -9.31
N PRO A 145 -13.52 1.45 -8.90
CA PRO A 145 -13.10 2.58 -8.10
C PRO A 145 -12.56 2.13 -6.74
N ILE A 146 -11.62 2.92 -6.20
CA ILE A 146 -11.16 2.78 -4.81
C ILE A 146 -12.12 3.57 -3.94
N GLU A 147 -12.67 2.92 -2.91
CA GLU A 147 -13.55 3.58 -1.94
C GLU A 147 -12.83 4.73 -1.23
N ALA A 148 -13.53 5.86 -1.04
CA ALA A 148 -12.94 7.10 -0.52
C ALA A 148 -12.23 6.90 0.83
N ASP A 149 -12.79 6.08 1.71
CA ASP A 149 -12.19 5.77 3.01
C ASP A 149 -10.82 5.07 2.87
N ILE A 150 -10.70 4.13 1.93
CA ILE A 150 -9.44 3.40 1.68
C ILE A 150 -8.42 4.31 1.00
N ALA A 151 -8.87 5.13 0.07
CA ALA A 151 -8.00 6.08 -0.61
C ALA A 151 -7.44 7.11 0.38
N ALA A 152 -8.29 7.70 1.23
CA ALA A 152 -7.87 8.66 2.25
C ALA A 152 -6.92 8.03 3.29
N ASP A 153 -7.23 6.83 3.78
CA ASP A 153 -6.34 6.11 4.71
C ASP A 153 -4.99 5.75 4.06
N GLY A 154 -4.98 5.47 2.75
CA GLY A 154 -3.78 5.21 1.97
C GLY A 154 -2.91 6.45 1.75
N ILE A 155 -3.52 7.62 1.50
CA ILE A 155 -2.81 8.91 1.44
C ILE A 155 -2.18 9.23 2.80
N ASP A 156 -2.91 9.00 3.90
CA ASP A 156 -2.37 9.18 5.24
C ASP A 156 -1.17 8.25 5.52
N GLU A 157 -1.25 6.96 5.14
CA GLU A 157 -0.12 6.03 5.28
C GLU A 157 1.07 6.47 4.43
N TRP A 158 0.83 6.82 3.16
CA TRP A 158 1.85 7.30 2.26
C TRP A 158 2.57 8.52 2.84
N ALA A 159 1.83 9.53 3.28
CA ALA A 159 2.41 10.77 3.79
C ALA A 159 3.21 10.52 5.08
N ARG A 160 2.67 9.73 6.01
CA ARG A 160 3.26 9.54 7.35
C ARG A 160 4.33 8.45 7.45
N VAL A 161 4.29 7.45 6.57
CA VAL A 161 5.26 6.35 6.58
C VAL A 161 6.25 6.55 5.45
N PHE A 162 5.76 6.71 4.23
CA PHE A 162 6.63 6.70 3.06
C PHE A 162 7.33 8.03 2.83
N LEU A 163 6.59 9.13 2.81
CA LEU A 163 7.15 10.46 2.58
C LEU A 163 7.98 10.92 3.79
N SER A 164 7.40 10.99 4.99
CA SER A 164 8.09 11.58 6.15
C SER A 164 9.24 10.74 6.70
N THR A 165 9.19 9.41 6.54
CA THR A 165 10.16 8.50 7.18
C THR A 165 10.99 7.72 6.15
N ARG A 166 10.34 6.94 5.28
CA ARG A 166 11.06 6.01 4.39
C ARG A 166 11.81 6.70 3.26
N PHE A 167 11.35 7.85 2.79
CA PHE A 167 11.99 8.60 1.72
C PHE A 167 13.44 8.93 2.09
N ALA A 168 13.64 9.55 3.25
CA ALA A 168 14.98 9.94 3.70
C ALA A 168 15.90 8.73 3.94
N GLN A 169 15.37 7.64 4.49
CA GLN A 169 16.12 6.39 4.68
C GLN A 169 16.60 5.77 3.36
N ARG A 170 15.85 5.97 2.27
CA ARG A 170 16.13 5.34 0.97
C ARG A 170 16.88 6.24 -0.01
N PHE A 171 16.63 7.54 0.03
CA PHE A 171 17.06 8.51 -0.98
C PHE A 171 17.90 9.66 -0.39
N GLY A 172 17.96 9.80 0.94
CA GLY A 172 18.68 10.89 1.61
C GLY A 172 17.83 12.17 1.74
N ALA A 173 18.50 13.31 1.81
CA ALA A 173 17.86 14.62 1.98
C ALA A 173 16.85 14.94 0.87
N PHE A 174 15.84 15.73 1.22
CA PHE A 174 14.90 16.27 0.23
C PHE A 174 15.57 17.30 -0.68
N PRO A 175 15.07 17.51 -1.91
CA PRO A 175 15.50 18.60 -2.77
C PRO A 175 15.50 19.96 -2.05
N ALA A 176 16.59 20.72 -2.20
CA ALA A 176 16.78 21.97 -1.45
C ALA A 176 15.76 23.08 -1.80
N ASP A 177 15.12 23.00 -2.96
CA ASP A 177 14.04 23.90 -3.39
C ASP A 177 12.71 23.65 -2.66
N LEU A 178 12.56 22.50 -2.00
CA LEU A 178 11.44 22.20 -1.11
C LEU A 178 11.67 22.73 0.31
N ALA A 179 12.87 23.20 0.67
CA ALA A 179 13.16 23.69 2.01
C ALA A 179 12.18 24.79 2.46
N GLY A 180 11.54 24.58 3.61
CA GLY A 180 10.52 25.49 4.16
C GLY A 180 9.21 25.59 3.36
N ARG A 181 9.01 24.73 2.35
CA ARG A 181 7.79 24.69 1.53
C ARG A 181 6.71 23.84 2.17
N SER A 182 5.49 24.04 1.71
CA SER A 182 4.32 23.30 2.16
C SER A 182 3.35 22.95 1.03
N ILE A 183 2.72 21.78 1.14
CA ILE A 183 1.71 21.27 0.20
C ILE A 183 0.47 20.87 0.99
N HIS A 184 -0.68 21.42 0.62
CA HIS A 184 -1.99 21.01 1.14
C HIS A 184 -2.60 19.95 0.22
N LEU A 185 -2.98 18.81 0.79
CA LEU A 185 -3.78 17.79 0.13
C LEU A 185 -5.21 17.87 0.66
N HIS A 186 -6.19 17.97 -0.24
CA HIS A 186 -7.60 18.17 0.10
C HIS A 186 -8.53 17.20 -0.65
N GLY A 187 -9.11 16.26 0.08
CA GLY A 187 -10.17 15.36 -0.38
C GLY A 187 -11.50 16.06 -0.51
N THR A 188 -12.23 15.83 -1.60
CA THR A 188 -13.50 16.50 -1.90
C THR A 188 -14.74 15.62 -1.81
N ASP A 189 -14.60 14.41 -1.28
CA ASP A 189 -15.70 13.45 -1.15
C ASP A 189 -16.84 13.98 -0.25
N ASP A 190 -18.09 13.66 -0.59
CA ASP A 190 -19.29 14.05 0.15
C ASP A 190 -20.25 12.84 0.29
N PRO A 191 -20.48 12.31 1.51
CA PRO A 191 -19.85 12.74 2.76
C PRO A 191 -18.34 12.46 2.76
N ALA A 192 -17.58 13.30 3.46
CA ALA A 192 -16.15 13.09 3.65
C ALA A 192 -15.87 11.80 4.46
N PRO A 193 -14.71 11.14 4.25
CA PRO A 193 -14.31 9.99 5.04
C PRO A 193 -14.35 10.28 6.54
N PRO A 194 -14.73 9.31 7.39
CA PRO A 194 -14.89 9.51 8.84
C PRO A 194 -13.64 10.04 9.54
N ASP A 195 -12.45 9.63 9.07
CA ASP A 195 -11.16 10.04 9.62
C ASP A 195 -10.60 11.32 8.97
N GLY A 196 -11.38 11.95 8.09
CA GLY A 196 -10.97 13.11 7.31
C GLY A 196 -10.18 12.74 6.05
N ALA A 197 -9.98 13.74 5.19
CA ALA A 197 -9.23 13.61 3.95
C ALA A 197 -8.40 14.86 3.65
N GLU A 198 -7.83 15.49 4.69
CA GLU A 198 -7.02 16.69 4.54
C GLU A 198 -5.71 16.60 5.29
N TRP A 199 -4.62 16.95 4.60
CA TRP A 199 -3.27 16.91 5.16
C TRP A 199 -2.48 18.15 4.74
N ILE A 200 -1.68 18.67 5.66
CA ILE A 200 -0.66 19.65 5.35
C ILE A 200 0.73 19.02 5.51
N ILE A 201 1.49 19.04 4.43
CA ILE A 201 2.86 18.54 4.35
C ILE A 201 3.78 19.74 4.47
N ARG A 202 4.73 19.70 5.41
CA ARG A 202 5.69 20.79 5.65
C ARG A 202 7.11 20.24 5.59
N PHE A 203 7.88 20.73 4.63
CA PHE A 203 9.29 20.42 4.50
C PHE A 203 10.08 21.33 5.45
N ALA A 204 11.05 20.76 6.18
CA ALA A 204 11.90 21.54 7.08
C ALA A 204 12.73 22.59 6.31
N GLU A 205 13.13 23.67 6.99
CA GLU A 205 14.05 24.66 6.40
C GLU A 205 15.43 24.05 6.12
N ASP A 206 15.86 23.11 6.96
CA ASP A 206 17.02 22.27 6.71
C ASP A 206 16.60 21.07 5.84
N PRO A 207 17.22 20.85 4.65
CA PRO A 207 16.93 19.68 3.80
C PRO A 207 17.13 18.32 4.49
N GLU A 208 17.93 18.27 5.57
CA GLU A 208 18.10 17.08 6.41
C GLU A 208 17.03 16.96 7.52
N GLY A 209 16.27 18.02 7.78
CA GLY A 209 15.26 18.10 8.84
C GLY A 209 13.96 17.32 8.56
N GLY A 210 13.81 16.74 7.38
CA GLY A 210 12.70 15.87 7.01
C GLY A 210 11.39 16.60 6.71
N VAL A 211 10.27 15.89 6.90
CA VAL A 211 8.93 16.34 6.54
C VAL A 211 7.96 16.08 7.68
N ALA A 212 7.20 17.11 8.07
CA ALA A 212 6.08 17.00 8.98
C ALA A 212 4.77 16.83 8.21
N VAL A 213 3.87 15.99 8.73
CA VAL A 213 2.55 15.74 8.15
C VAL A 213 1.49 15.86 9.23
N GLU A 214 0.58 16.83 9.07
CA GLU A 214 -0.48 17.13 10.02
C GLU A 214 -1.84 16.96 9.34
N ALA A 215 -2.81 16.36 10.04
CA ALA A 215 -4.19 16.26 9.56
C ALA A 215 -4.89 17.59 9.88
N GLU A 216 -4.75 18.55 8.99
CA GLU A 216 -5.20 19.93 9.19
C GLU A 216 -5.69 20.53 7.87
N HIS A 217 -6.79 21.30 7.94
CA HIS A 217 -7.18 22.22 6.89
C HIS A 217 -6.36 23.52 7.00
N ALA A 218 -5.29 23.63 6.21
CA ALA A 218 -4.43 24.81 6.20
C ALA A 218 -4.00 25.20 4.79
N LYS A 219 -3.66 26.48 4.59
CA LYS A 219 -3.06 26.93 3.33
C LYS A 219 -1.60 26.46 3.26
N GLY A 220 -1.25 25.77 2.18
CA GLY A 220 0.14 25.50 1.78
C GLY A 220 0.63 26.48 0.72
N ASP A 221 1.93 26.44 0.40
CA ASP A 221 2.51 27.14 -0.76
C ASP A 221 1.91 26.63 -2.08
N ALA A 222 1.51 25.35 -2.11
CA ALA A 222 0.72 24.72 -3.15
C ALA A 222 -0.43 23.90 -2.55
N ALA A 223 -1.46 23.63 -3.36
CA ALA A 223 -2.57 22.78 -2.97
C ALA A 223 -2.96 21.82 -4.11
N VAL A 224 -3.26 20.57 -3.76
CA VAL A 224 -3.82 19.53 -4.63
C VAL A 224 -5.19 19.16 -4.08
N ARG A 225 -6.20 19.12 -4.95
CA ARG A 225 -7.60 18.91 -4.57
C ARG A 225 -8.31 18.00 -5.56
N GLY A 226 -9.04 17.02 -5.04
CA GLY A 226 -9.85 16.08 -5.81
C GLY A 226 -10.55 15.07 -4.90
N PRO A 227 -11.36 14.16 -5.44
CA PRO A 227 -11.79 12.97 -4.73
C PRO A 227 -10.57 12.23 -4.15
N ALA A 228 -10.70 11.61 -2.98
CA ALA A 228 -9.56 10.96 -2.33
C ALA A 228 -8.87 9.92 -3.22
N ALA A 229 -9.60 9.23 -4.10
CA ALA A 229 -9.04 8.27 -5.05
C ALA A 229 -8.19 8.91 -6.17
N ASP A 230 -8.36 10.20 -6.44
CA ASP A 230 -7.69 10.95 -7.51
C ASP A 230 -6.57 11.89 -7.02
N LEU A 231 -6.39 12.00 -5.70
CA LEU A 231 -5.35 12.81 -5.04
C LEU A 231 -3.97 12.15 -5.08
#